data_AF-A0A955PKI7-F1
#
_entry.id   AF-A0A955PKI7-F1
#
_cell.length_a   1.000
_cell.length_b   1.000
_cell.length_c   1.000
_cell.angle_alpha   90.00
_cell.angle_beta   90.00
_cell.angle_gamma   90.00
#
_symmetry.space_group_name_H-M   'P 1'
#
loop_
_entity.id
_entity.type
_entity.pdbx_description
1 polymer ?
#
loop_
_entity_poly.entity_id
_entity_poly.type
_entity_poly.pdbx_seq_one_letter_code
_entity_poly.pdbx_strand_id
1 'polypeptide(L)'
;NTRSQSNANWQQILELHRVDDLRTHEEFRNLCDPLQVIVNSPVPQPGIVLPFETTIQNGLNYFGWPLTGGDSNFSTSNFATKIRSVGVFFSNYNNTASEFGLTQTPRVFLVPAGADVMRVPTVDAGEPREWFLTDQVIPVPFQLNKSVLANNRTWLPSIDNFNQSASLGRPRRIGDFRAFHDGISFDENAIISDTRLIGRSVWNTRWLLIIPGSYLFSDPDLGLDRFINGGGNPGDGITDIQLLLQTYAYASGKSKE
;
A
#
# COMPACT_ATOMS: atom_id res chain seq x y z
N ASN A 1 6.77 8.54 30.33
CA ASN A 1 6.12 9.20 29.19
C ASN A 1 4.80 8.52 28.91
N THR A 2 3.72 9.25 29.13
CA THR A 2 2.36 8.73 29.26
C THR A 2 1.70 8.54 27.89
N ARG A 3 0.76 7.60 27.79
CA ARG A 3 -0.06 7.28 26.59
C ARG A 3 -0.63 8.53 25.89
N SER A 4 -0.99 9.56 26.65
CA SER A 4 -1.47 10.85 26.13
C SER A 4 -0.45 11.59 25.25
N GLN A 5 0.84 11.54 25.60
CA GLN A 5 1.90 12.17 24.82
C GLN A 5 2.16 11.40 23.52
N SER A 6 2.07 10.07 23.56
CA SER A 6 2.15 9.21 22.36
C SER A 6 1.00 9.51 21.40
N ASN A 7 -0.22 9.63 21.92
CA ASN A 7 -1.40 9.94 21.11
C ASN A 7 -1.29 11.33 20.46
N ALA A 8 -0.84 12.35 21.21
CA ALA A 8 -0.62 13.69 20.65
C ALA A 8 0.44 13.69 19.53
N ASN A 9 1.52 12.93 19.69
CA ASN A 9 2.53 12.77 18.64
C ASN A 9 1.96 12.08 17.40
N TRP A 10 1.10 11.08 17.58
CA TRP A 10 0.46 10.38 16.47
C TRP A 10 -0.46 11.29 15.66
N GLN A 11 -1.28 12.11 16.34
CA GLN A 11 -2.12 13.11 15.69
C GLN A 11 -1.31 14.09 14.84
N GLN A 12 -0.18 14.57 15.37
CA GLN A 12 0.72 15.47 14.63
C GLN A 12 1.31 14.80 13.38
N ILE A 13 1.68 13.52 13.47
CA ILE A 13 2.20 12.76 12.31
C ILE A 13 1.13 12.62 11.23
N LEU A 14 -0.11 12.30 11.60
CA LEU A 14 -1.20 12.16 10.64
C LEU A 14 -1.54 13.51 9.97
N GLU A 15 -1.58 14.60 10.74
CA GLU A 15 -1.83 15.94 10.19
C GLU A 15 -0.70 16.39 9.25
N LEU A 16 0.56 16.08 9.59
CA LEU A 16 1.71 16.38 8.74
C LEU A 16 1.63 15.68 7.37
N HIS A 17 1.01 14.51 7.32
CA HIS A 17 0.86 13.70 6.12
C HIS A 17 -0.50 13.86 5.45
N ARG A 18 -1.32 14.82 5.91
CA ARG A 18 -2.57 15.20 5.24
C ARG A 18 -2.26 15.91 3.93
N VAL A 19 -3.00 15.54 2.90
CA VAL A 19 -2.94 16.11 1.55
C VAL A 19 -4.33 16.62 1.20
N ASP A 20 -4.43 17.89 0.81
CA ASP A 20 -5.70 18.55 0.49
C ASP A 20 -6.43 17.90 -0.70
N ASP A 21 -5.68 17.41 -1.67
CA ASP A 21 -6.23 16.70 -2.82
C ASP A 21 -5.28 15.62 -3.32
N LEU A 22 -5.65 14.35 -3.09
CA LEU A 22 -4.91 13.17 -3.55
C LEU A 22 -4.71 13.17 -5.07
N ARG A 23 -5.57 13.83 -5.84
CA ARG A 23 -5.45 13.92 -7.31
C ARG A 23 -4.28 14.79 -7.75
N THR A 24 -3.75 15.63 -6.88
CA THR A 24 -2.53 16.41 -7.14
C THR A 24 -1.26 15.62 -6.85
N HIS A 25 -1.37 14.54 -6.06
CA HIS A 25 -0.25 13.69 -5.68
C HIS A 25 0.16 12.76 -6.84
N GLU A 26 1.39 12.92 -7.35
CA GLU A 26 1.87 12.20 -8.54
C GLU A 26 1.84 10.67 -8.37
N GLU A 27 2.35 10.16 -7.25
CA GLU A 27 2.39 8.72 -6.99
C GLU A 27 0.99 8.10 -6.93
N PHE A 28 0.00 8.85 -6.43
CA PHE A 28 -1.38 8.38 -6.38
C PHE A 28 -1.99 8.29 -7.77
N ARG A 29 -1.75 9.28 -8.64
CA ARG A 29 -2.26 9.29 -10.03
C ARG A 29 -1.66 8.17 -10.89
N ASN A 30 -0.38 7.87 -10.65
CA ASN A 30 0.38 6.93 -11.46
C ASN A 30 0.15 5.49 -11.01
N LEU A 31 0.13 5.24 -9.68
CA LEU A 31 0.14 3.90 -9.11
C LEU A 31 -1.25 3.44 -8.65
N CYS A 32 -2.09 4.32 -8.13
CA CYS A 32 -3.43 3.95 -7.67
C CYS A 32 -4.45 4.06 -8.81
N ASP A 33 -5.54 3.31 -8.71
CA ASP A 33 -6.73 3.56 -9.51
C ASP A 33 -7.62 4.54 -8.77
N PRO A 34 -7.54 5.85 -9.06
CA PRO A 34 -8.50 6.77 -8.49
C PRO A 34 -9.85 6.31 -9.03
N LEU A 35 -10.72 5.78 -8.16
CA LEU A 35 -12.06 5.36 -8.56
C LEU A 35 -12.68 6.42 -9.48
N GLN A 36 -13.44 6.01 -10.49
CA GLN A 36 -14.11 6.96 -11.39
C GLN A 36 -14.92 8.02 -10.63
N VAL A 37 -15.36 7.72 -9.40
CA VAL A 37 -16.04 8.62 -8.47
C VAL A 37 -15.14 9.78 -8.00
N ILE A 38 -13.85 9.52 -7.73
CA ILE A 38 -12.85 10.51 -7.27
C ILE A 38 -12.40 11.39 -8.43
N VAL A 39 -12.15 10.80 -9.61
CA VAL A 39 -11.66 11.54 -10.79
C VAL A 39 -12.69 12.54 -11.30
N ASN A 40 -13.98 12.20 -11.23
CA ASN A 40 -15.07 13.03 -11.76
C ASN A 40 -15.73 13.93 -10.71
N SER A 41 -15.27 13.89 -9.45
CA SER A 41 -15.80 14.76 -8.40
C SER A 41 -15.33 16.20 -8.61
N PRO A 42 -16.23 17.20 -8.62
CA PRO A 42 -15.84 18.61 -8.66
C PRO A 42 -15.22 19.08 -7.33
N VAL A 43 -15.35 18.29 -6.27
CA VAL A 43 -14.86 18.60 -4.92
C VAL A 43 -13.45 18.02 -4.72
N PRO A 44 -12.50 18.75 -4.09
CA PRO A 44 -11.22 18.22 -3.65
C PRO A 44 -11.37 16.89 -2.90
N GLN A 45 -10.36 16.03 -3.03
CA GLN A 45 -10.38 14.68 -2.45
C GLN A 45 -9.23 14.57 -1.44
N PRO A 46 -9.43 15.07 -0.21
CA PRO A 46 -8.38 15.06 0.79
C PRO A 46 -8.12 13.63 1.27
N GLY A 47 -6.90 13.40 1.75
CA GLY A 47 -6.50 12.11 2.30
C GLY A 47 -5.19 12.22 3.06
N ILE A 48 -4.78 11.10 3.66
CA ILE A 48 -3.49 10.97 4.34
C ILE A 48 -2.61 10.07 3.50
N VAL A 49 -1.36 10.47 3.26
CA VAL A 49 -0.34 9.69 2.54
C VAL A 49 0.83 9.42 3.49
N LEU A 50 0.92 8.20 4.00
CA LEU A 50 1.97 7.78 4.94
C LEU A 50 3.06 6.99 4.20
N PRO A 51 4.24 7.58 3.95
CA PRO A 51 5.40 6.84 3.47
C PRO A 51 6.06 6.09 4.63
N PHE A 52 6.48 4.85 4.40
CA PHE A 52 7.30 4.10 5.34
C PHE A 52 8.18 3.08 4.62
N GLU A 53 9.27 2.67 5.25
CA GLU A 53 10.18 1.66 4.70
C GLU A 53 10.06 0.37 5.51
N THR A 54 10.41 -0.76 4.90
CA THR A 54 10.44 -2.05 5.60
C THR A 54 11.76 -2.75 5.38
N THR A 55 12.16 -3.60 6.32
CA THR A 55 13.45 -4.28 6.26
C THR A 55 13.43 -5.68 6.86
N ILE A 56 14.38 -6.51 6.41
CA ILE A 56 14.65 -7.84 6.95
C ILE A 56 16.15 -7.92 7.28
N GLN A 57 16.51 -7.32 8.41
CA GLN A 57 17.86 -7.28 8.93
C GLN A 57 17.91 -7.77 10.37
N ASN A 58 19.06 -8.33 10.76
CA ASN A 58 19.25 -8.84 12.10
C ASN A 58 19.35 -7.65 13.08
N GLY A 59 18.69 -7.77 14.24
CA GLY A 59 18.67 -6.72 15.26
C GLY A 59 17.75 -5.53 14.97
N LEU A 60 17.01 -5.54 13.86
CA LEU A 60 15.99 -4.52 13.55
C LEU A 60 14.59 -5.14 13.55
N ASN A 61 13.58 -4.31 13.86
CA ASN A 61 12.18 -4.65 13.65
C ASN A 61 11.78 -4.45 12.17
N TYR A 62 10.54 -4.81 11.85
CA TYR A 62 10.04 -4.74 10.47
C TYR A 62 10.16 -3.35 9.81
N PHE A 63 10.10 -2.27 10.58
CA PHE A 63 10.19 -0.89 10.11
C PHE A 63 11.60 -0.29 10.21
N GLY A 64 12.61 -1.11 10.52
CA GLY A 64 14.02 -0.70 10.53
C GLY A 64 14.52 -0.04 11.82
N TRP A 65 13.73 -0.07 12.89
CA TRP A 65 14.16 0.40 14.20
C TRP A 65 14.90 -0.70 14.97
N PRO A 66 15.82 -0.36 15.90
CA PRO A 66 16.44 -1.35 16.78
C PRO A 66 15.40 -2.21 17.49
N LEU A 67 15.57 -3.53 17.45
CA LEU A 67 14.60 -4.49 17.96
C LEU A 67 14.43 -4.36 19.48
N THR A 68 13.17 -4.23 19.93
CA THR A 68 12.78 -4.18 21.34
C THR A 68 11.70 -5.22 21.66
N GLY A 69 11.36 -5.37 22.95
CA GLY A 69 10.33 -6.33 23.38
C GLY A 69 8.95 -5.92 22.87
N GLY A 70 8.24 -6.85 22.24
CA GLY A 70 6.92 -6.62 21.64
C GLY A 70 6.94 -6.29 20.14
N ASP A 71 8.12 -6.08 19.56
CA ASP A 71 8.28 -5.86 18.12
C ASP A 71 8.13 -7.14 17.29
N SER A 72 7.68 -6.98 16.05
CA SER A 72 7.69 -8.04 15.05
C SER A 72 8.87 -7.89 14.08
N ASN A 73 9.49 -9.01 13.73
CA ASN A 73 10.52 -9.08 12.69
C ASN A 73 10.35 -10.32 11.81
N PHE A 74 11.03 -10.33 10.66
CA PHE A 74 11.11 -11.50 9.78
C PHE A 74 12.46 -12.18 9.93
N SER A 75 12.47 -13.51 9.79
CA SER A 75 13.70 -14.29 9.85
C SER A 75 14.65 -13.94 8.70
N THR A 76 15.90 -13.63 9.04
CA THR A 76 16.98 -13.38 8.08
C THR A 76 17.55 -14.66 7.47
N SER A 77 17.19 -15.83 7.98
CA SER A 77 17.61 -17.13 7.42
C SER A 77 16.92 -17.48 6.10
N ASN A 78 15.86 -16.74 5.75
CA ASN A 78 15.16 -16.90 4.48
C ASN A 78 15.75 -15.97 3.42
N PHE A 79 15.92 -16.47 2.19
CA PHE A 79 16.43 -15.67 1.08
C PHE A 79 15.38 -14.71 0.52
N ALA A 80 14.15 -15.19 0.38
CA ALA A 80 13.03 -14.44 -0.16
C ALA A 80 11.80 -14.67 0.71
N THR A 81 11.39 -13.63 1.44
CA THR A 81 10.12 -13.58 2.17
C THR A 81 9.14 -12.75 1.35
N LYS A 82 8.08 -13.39 0.88
CA LYS A 82 7.10 -12.80 -0.05
C LYS A 82 5.74 -12.65 0.59
N ILE A 83 5.02 -11.62 0.18
CA ILE A 83 3.66 -11.35 0.63
C ILE A 83 2.72 -12.34 -0.04
N ARG A 84 1.83 -12.96 0.74
CA ARG A 84 0.67 -13.73 0.26
C ARG A 84 -0.58 -12.86 0.24
N SER A 85 -0.82 -12.17 1.36
CA SER A 85 -1.92 -11.23 1.54
C SER A 85 -1.54 -10.17 2.58
N VAL A 86 -2.21 -9.04 2.52
CA VAL A 86 -2.03 -7.92 3.45
C VAL A 86 -3.37 -7.48 4.02
N GLY A 87 -3.36 -7.01 5.26
CA GLY A 87 -4.45 -6.31 5.93
C GLY A 87 -3.95 -5.06 6.64
N VAL A 88 -4.85 -4.09 6.80
CA VAL A 88 -4.63 -2.87 7.58
C VAL A 88 -5.67 -2.85 8.67
N PHE A 89 -5.26 -2.51 9.89
CA PHE A 89 -6.13 -2.45 11.06
C PHE A 89 -5.94 -1.13 11.79
N PHE A 90 -7.04 -0.48 12.16
CA PHE A 90 -7.06 0.78 12.89
C PHE A 90 -7.45 0.56 14.35
N SER A 91 -6.59 0.95 15.27
CA SER A 91 -6.85 0.90 16.70
C SER A 91 -7.51 2.18 17.19
N ASN A 92 -8.50 2.05 18.07
CA ASN A 92 -9.36 3.11 18.58
C ASN A 92 -10.16 3.84 17.49
N TYR A 93 -10.60 3.12 16.46
CA TYR A 93 -11.41 3.69 15.40
C TYR A 93 -12.89 3.73 15.79
N ASN A 94 -13.50 4.92 15.73
CA ASN A 94 -14.89 5.11 16.10
C ASN A 94 -15.85 4.76 14.95
N ASN A 95 -16.36 3.54 14.94
CA ASN A 95 -17.37 3.06 13.97
C ASN A 95 -18.82 3.14 14.50
N THR A 96 -19.04 3.78 15.65
CA THR A 96 -20.37 3.83 16.27
C THR A 96 -21.28 4.75 15.47
N ALA A 97 -22.60 4.48 15.47
CA ALA A 97 -23.60 5.39 14.91
C ALA A 97 -23.83 6.61 15.84
N SER A 98 -22.78 7.41 16.04
CA SER A 98 -22.74 8.61 16.87
C SER A 98 -22.38 9.84 16.04
N GLU A 99 -22.45 11.02 16.67
CA GLU A 99 -22.12 12.31 16.02
C GLU A 99 -20.71 12.31 15.40
N PHE A 100 -19.75 11.63 16.03
CA PHE A 100 -18.36 11.49 15.58
C PHE A 100 -18.06 10.13 14.93
N GLY A 101 -19.11 9.37 14.61
CA GLY A 101 -18.99 8.07 13.95
C GLY A 101 -18.39 8.19 12.56
N LEU A 102 -17.51 7.24 12.23
CA LEU A 102 -16.99 7.00 10.89
C LEU A 102 -17.66 5.76 10.29
N THR A 103 -17.44 5.54 8.99
CA THR A 103 -17.96 4.36 8.31
C THR A 103 -17.53 3.06 8.99
N GLN A 104 -18.33 2.01 8.88
CA GLN A 104 -17.96 0.67 9.35
C GLN A 104 -16.96 -0.05 8.42
N THR A 105 -16.84 0.39 7.18
CA THR A 105 -15.98 -0.26 6.18
C THR A 105 -15.04 0.76 5.52
N PRO A 106 -14.06 1.28 6.27
CA PRO A 106 -13.06 2.18 5.69
C PRO A 106 -12.23 1.43 4.64
N ARG A 107 -11.74 2.17 3.65
CA ARG A 107 -10.94 1.64 2.54
C ARG A 107 -9.65 2.42 2.39
N VAL A 108 -8.59 1.72 2.02
CA VAL A 108 -7.21 2.24 1.94
C VAL A 108 -6.50 1.67 0.73
N PHE A 109 -5.41 2.32 0.33
CA PHE A 109 -4.47 1.78 -0.65
C PHE A 109 -3.13 1.51 0.02
N LEU A 110 -2.51 0.38 -0.32
CA LEU A 110 -1.13 0.09 0.04
C LEU A 110 -0.33 -0.12 -1.23
N VAL A 111 0.66 0.73 -1.46
CA VAL A 111 1.38 0.82 -2.73
C VAL A 111 2.88 0.60 -2.50
N PRO A 112 3.51 -0.34 -3.23
CA PRO A 112 4.96 -0.47 -3.27
C PRO A 112 5.51 0.59 -4.23
N ALA A 113 5.91 1.75 -3.69
CA ALA A 113 6.48 2.85 -4.49
C ALA A 113 8.00 2.71 -4.67
N GLY A 114 8.65 1.93 -3.81
CA GLY A 114 10.09 1.65 -3.84
C GLY A 114 10.45 0.34 -4.50
N ALA A 115 11.74 -0.02 -4.39
CA ALA A 115 12.27 -1.27 -4.89
C ALA A 115 11.99 -2.42 -3.91
N ASP A 116 11.61 -3.57 -4.45
CA ASP A 116 11.53 -4.81 -3.68
C ASP A 116 12.95 -5.32 -3.44
N VAL A 117 13.28 -5.69 -2.20
CA VAL A 117 14.61 -6.17 -1.82
C VAL A 117 14.53 -7.64 -1.44
N MET A 118 15.41 -8.48 -1.98
CA MET A 118 15.50 -9.91 -1.62
C MET A 118 16.97 -10.35 -1.60
N ARG A 119 17.28 -11.38 -0.82
CA ARG A 119 18.63 -11.97 -0.79
C ARG A 119 18.75 -13.04 -1.87
N VAL A 120 19.94 -13.13 -2.47
CA VAL A 120 20.19 -14.12 -3.54
C VAL A 120 20.53 -15.48 -2.93
N PRO A 121 19.92 -16.58 -3.41
CA PRO A 121 20.17 -17.94 -2.93
C PRO A 121 21.42 -18.58 -3.57
N THR A 122 22.54 -17.85 -3.67
CA THR A 122 23.80 -18.33 -4.30
C THR A 122 24.94 -18.45 -3.29
N VAL A 123 26.08 -18.99 -3.72
CA VAL A 123 27.30 -19.22 -2.91
C VAL A 123 27.84 -17.97 -2.21
N ASP A 124 27.63 -16.77 -2.77
CA ASP A 124 27.82 -15.48 -2.08
C ASP A 124 26.57 -15.16 -1.23
N ALA A 125 26.31 -16.04 -0.26
CA ALA A 125 25.04 -16.15 0.44
C ALA A 125 24.69 -14.85 1.19
N GLY A 126 23.56 -14.24 0.81
CA GLY A 126 22.90 -13.24 1.64
C GLY A 126 22.99 -11.79 1.17
N GLU A 127 23.71 -11.48 0.09
CA GLU A 127 23.72 -10.12 -0.46
C GLU A 127 22.32 -9.71 -0.95
N PRO A 128 21.79 -8.53 -0.53
CA PRO A 128 20.51 -8.04 -1.00
C PRO A 128 20.61 -7.58 -2.45
N ARG A 129 19.55 -7.83 -3.21
CA ARG A 129 19.32 -7.23 -4.53
C ARG A 129 18.00 -6.51 -4.55
N GLU A 130 17.97 -5.40 -5.28
CA GLU A 130 16.83 -4.50 -5.42
C GLU A 130 16.24 -4.58 -6.83
N TRP A 131 14.90 -4.53 -6.89
CA TRP A 131 14.13 -4.81 -8.10
C TRP A 131 12.96 -3.81 -8.16
N PHE A 132 12.86 -3.03 -9.22
CA PHE A 132 11.66 -2.24 -9.49
C PHE A 132 10.63 -3.13 -10.21
N LEU A 133 9.68 -3.64 -9.45
CA LEU A 133 8.64 -4.51 -10.01
C LEU A 133 7.43 -3.67 -10.45
N THR A 134 7.12 -3.71 -11.74
CA THR A 134 5.95 -3.06 -12.33
C THR A 134 5.02 -4.13 -12.88
N ASP A 135 3.77 -4.15 -12.42
CA ASP A 135 2.73 -4.97 -13.07
C ASP A 135 2.22 -4.22 -14.30
N GLN A 136 2.26 -4.82 -15.49
CA GLN A 136 1.87 -4.18 -16.75
C GLN A 136 0.70 -4.92 -17.39
N VAL A 137 -0.23 -4.14 -17.96
CA VAL A 137 -1.30 -4.73 -18.78
C VAL A 137 -0.73 -5.11 -20.14
N ILE A 138 -0.72 -6.42 -20.43
CA ILE A 138 -0.38 -6.93 -21.76
C ILE A 138 -1.61 -6.71 -22.67
N PRO A 139 -1.44 -6.06 -23.83
CA PRO A 139 -2.54 -5.86 -24.76
C PRO A 139 -3.05 -7.18 -25.32
N VAL A 140 -4.36 -7.22 -25.60
CA VAL A 140 -4.92 -8.30 -26.41
C VAL A 140 -4.29 -8.27 -27.81
N PRO A 141 -3.95 -9.43 -28.39
CA PRO A 141 -3.51 -9.48 -29.78
C PRO A 141 -4.57 -8.85 -30.68
N PHE A 142 -4.21 -7.86 -31.48
CA PHE A 142 -5.12 -7.29 -32.47
C PHE A 142 -5.21 -8.21 -33.69
N GLN A 143 -6.35 -8.21 -34.38
CA GLN A 143 -6.53 -9.01 -35.59
C GLN A 143 -5.63 -8.47 -36.72
N LEU A 144 -4.69 -9.30 -37.17
CA LEU A 144 -3.81 -8.98 -38.28
C LEU A 144 -4.58 -9.08 -39.61
N ASN A 145 -4.76 -7.96 -40.29
CA ASN A 145 -5.21 -7.95 -41.69
C ASN A 145 -4.06 -7.49 -42.61
N LYS A 146 -4.13 -7.85 -43.90
CA LYS A 146 -3.08 -7.54 -44.89
C LYS A 146 -2.81 -6.02 -44.99
N SER A 147 -3.80 -5.19 -44.74
CA SER A 147 -3.68 -3.73 -44.77
C SER A 147 -2.89 -3.17 -43.58
N VAL A 148 -3.04 -3.75 -42.39
CA VAL A 148 -2.30 -3.38 -41.16
C VAL A 148 -0.84 -3.82 -41.26
N LEU A 149 -0.56 -5.01 -41.80
CA LEU A 149 0.82 -5.48 -42.06
C LEU A 149 1.59 -4.62 -43.07
N ALA A 150 0.88 -4.08 -44.07
CA ALA A 150 1.49 -3.25 -45.12
C ALA A 150 1.69 -1.78 -44.70
N ASN A 151 0.75 -1.22 -43.91
CA ASN A 151 0.69 0.23 -43.66
C ASN A 151 0.94 0.64 -42.20
N ASN A 152 1.06 -0.30 -41.25
CA ASN A 152 1.19 0.03 -39.85
C ASN A 152 2.37 -0.70 -39.17
N ARG A 153 3.29 0.06 -38.57
CA ARG A 153 4.45 -0.43 -37.81
C ARG A 153 4.21 -0.47 -36.29
N THR A 154 2.99 -0.24 -35.82
CA THR A 154 2.62 -0.28 -34.39
C THR A 154 2.75 -1.66 -33.72
N TRP A 155 3.13 -2.70 -34.48
CA TRP A 155 3.50 -4.02 -33.94
C TRP A 155 4.94 -4.09 -33.42
N LEU A 156 5.77 -3.04 -33.63
CA LEU A 156 7.13 -2.95 -33.11
C LEU A 156 7.11 -2.35 -31.69
N PRO A 157 7.40 -3.13 -30.63
CA PRO A 157 7.22 -2.69 -29.25
C PRO A 157 8.20 -1.61 -28.76
N SER A 158 9.18 -1.19 -29.58
CA SER A 158 10.24 -0.25 -29.18
C SER A 158 10.18 1.13 -29.83
N ILE A 159 9.30 1.38 -30.82
CA ILE A 159 9.42 2.58 -31.68
C ILE A 159 8.38 3.66 -31.37
N ASP A 160 7.34 3.38 -30.57
CA ASP A 160 6.24 4.32 -30.39
C ASP A 160 5.68 4.38 -28.95
N ASN A 161 6.55 4.80 -28.02
CA ASN A 161 6.14 5.16 -26.66
C ASN A 161 5.87 6.67 -26.49
N PHE A 162 6.02 7.48 -27.55
CA PHE A 162 6.05 8.93 -27.38
C PHE A 162 4.83 9.68 -27.86
N ASN A 163 4.04 9.18 -28.82
CA ASN A 163 2.84 9.90 -29.25
C ASN A 163 1.77 8.92 -29.78
N GLN A 164 0.72 8.69 -28.97
CA GLN A 164 -0.61 8.24 -29.43
C GLN A 164 -0.94 6.72 -29.48
N SER A 165 -0.12 5.81 -28.91
CA SER A 165 -0.55 4.44 -28.56
C SER A 165 -0.61 4.24 -27.03
N ALA A 166 -1.51 4.98 -26.37
CA ALA A 166 -1.57 5.14 -24.90
C ALA A 166 -2.05 3.91 -24.10
N SER A 167 -1.89 2.68 -24.60
CA SER A 167 -2.45 1.46 -23.96
C SER A 167 -1.47 0.30 -23.84
N LEU A 168 -0.33 0.32 -24.53
CA LEU A 168 0.64 -0.78 -24.48
C LEU A 168 1.64 -0.54 -23.35
N GLY A 169 1.65 -1.42 -22.34
CA GLY A 169 2.66 -1.41 -21.28
C GLY A 169 2.41 -0.42 -20.13
N ARG A 170 1.21 0.17 -20.00
CA ARG A 170 0.87 0.98 -18.82
C ARG A 170 0.92 0.09 -17.56
N PRO A 171 1.50 0.58 -16.45
CA PRO A 171 1.36 -0.12 -15.18
C PRO A 171 -0.11 -0.33 -14.83
N ARG A 172 -0.44 -1.54 -14.39
CA ARG A 172 -1.73 -1.82 -13.77
C ARG A 172 -1.81 -1.01 -12.49
N ARG A 173 -2.88 -0.24 -12.38
CA ARG A 173 -3.16 0.56 -11.19
C ARG A 173 -3.66 -0.32 -10.05
N ILE A 174 -3.26 0.04 -8.84
CA ILE A 174 -3.61 -0.66 -7.60
C ILE A 174 -4.98 -0.14 -7.13
N GLY A 175 -5.91 -1.08 -6.92
CA GLY A 175 -7.20 -0.77 -6.32
C GLY A 175 -7.10 -0.64 -4.80
N ASP A 176 -8.15 -0.10 -4.21
CA ASP A 176 -8.31 -0.05 -2.76
C ASP A 176 -8.77 -1.39 -2.18
N PHE A 177 -8.55 -1.55 -0.88
CA PHE A 177 -9.07 -2.66 -0.10
C PHE A 177 -9.57 -2.18 1.26
N ARG A 178 -10.35 -3.02 1.93
CA ARG A 178 -10.95 -2.70 3.22
C ARG A 178 -9.90 -2.71 4.34
N ALA A 179 -9.88 -1.66 5.15
CA ALA A 179 -9.23 -1.66 6.45
C ALA A 179 -10.20 -2.15 7.54
N PHE A 180 -9.65 -2.83 8.54
CA PHE A 180 -10.37 -3.33 9.70
C PHE A 180 -10.17 -2.42 10.91
N HIS A 181 -10.97 -2.64 11.95
CA HIS A 181 -10.92 -1.85 13.17
C HIS A 181 -11.42 -2.65 14.38
N ASP A 182 -11.26 -2.07 15.57
CA ASP A 182 -11.70 -2.63 16.85
C ASP A 182 -13.19 -3.05 16.82
N GLY A 183 -13.50 -4.20 17.44
CA GLY A 183 -14.88 -4.70 17.57
C GLY A 183 -15.29 -5.77 16.57
N ILE A 184 -14.44 -6.08 15.58
CA ILE A 184 -14.54 -7.33 14.80
C ILE A 184 -13.61 -8.33 15.48
N SER A 185 -14.14 -9.45 15.99
CA SER A 185 -13.30 -10.54 16.51
C SER A 185 -12.24 -10.89 15.48
N PHE A 186 -10.96 -10.90 15.88
CA PHE A 186 -9.83 -11.26 15.03
C PHE A 186 -10.05 -12.67 14.46
N ASP A 187 -10.66 -12.74 13.28
CA ASP A 187 -10.75 -13.96 12.48
C ASP A 187 -9.70 -13.82 11.38
N GLU A 188 -8.63 -14.61 11.48
CA GLU A 188 -7.57 -14.69 10.47
C GLU A 188 -8.13 -15.06 9.08
N ASN A 189 -9.30 -15.72 9.02
CA ASN A 189 -10.00 -16.02 7.76
C ASN A 189 -10.80 -14.82 7.22
N ALA A 190 -11.11 -13.82 8.05
CA ALA A 190 -11.74 -12.58 7.60
C ALA A 190 -10.71 -11.58 7.05
N ILE A 191 -9.43 -11.70 7.42
CA ILE A 191 -8.28 -10.89 6.96
C ILE A 191 -7.79 -11.32 5.56
N ILE A 192 -8.60 -12.04 4.77
CA ILE A 192 -8.34 -12.27 3.34
C ILE A 192 -8.59 -10.95 2.58
N SER A 193 -7.81 -9.90 2.88
CA SER A 193 -8.14 -8.51 2.56
C SER A 193 -7.64 -8.00 1.22
N ASP A 194 -6.46 -8.42 0.76
CA ASP A 194 -6.01 -8.11 -0.61
C ASP A 194 -4.85 -9.05 -1.02
N THR A 195 -4.95 -9.67 -2.21
CA THR A 195 -3.91 -10.52 -2.81
C THR A 195 -3.15 -9.83 -3.94
N ARG A 196 -3.41 -8.55 -4.24
CA ARG A 196 -2.74 -7.82 -5.32
C ARG A 196 -1.23 -7.64 -5.13
N LEU A 197 -0.77 -7.69 -3.88
CA LEU A 197 0.67 -7.66 -3.54
C LEU A 197 1.28 -9.07 -3.48
N ILE A 198 0.57 -10.10 -3.91
CA ILE A 198 1.08 -11.48 -3.87
C ILE A 198 2.40 -11.60 -4.63
N GLY A 199 3.37 -12.25 -4.01
CA GLY A 199 4.68 -12.51 -4.60
C GLY A 199 5.67 -11.34 -4.57
N ARG A 200 5.23 -10.15 -4.14
CA ARG A 200 6.11 -9.01 -3.86
C ARG A 200 6.97 -9.30 -2.63
N SER A 201 8.13 -8.66 -2.55
CA SER A 201 8.96 -8.77 -1.36
C SER A 201 8.32 -8.05 -0.18
N VAL A 202 8.43 -8.66 1.00
CA VAL A 202 8.06 -8.01 2.27
C VAL A 202 9.05 -6.90 2.62
N TRP A 203 10.30 -7.02 2.19
CA TRP A 203 11.29 -5.95 2.29
C TRP A 203 11.17 -5.05 1.07
N ASN A 204 10.75 -3.81 1.27
CA ASN A 204 10.68 -2.79 0.22
C ASN A 204 11.23 -1.45 0.74
N THR A 205 11.94 -0.74 -0.14
CA THR A 205 12.58 0.53 0.21
C THR A 205 11.60 1.66 0.46
N ARG A 206 10.34 1.56 -0.02
CA ARG A 206 9.30 2.57 0.21
C ARG A 206 7.89 2.02 -0.08
N TRP A 207 7.08 1.97 0.96
CA TRP A 207 5.64 1.80 0.88
C TRP A 207 4.93 3.14 1.00
N LEU A 208 3.74 3.23 0.42
CA LEU A 208 2.78 4.30 0.66
C LEU A 208 1.48 3.68 1.15
N LEU A 209 1.06 4.03 2.37
CA LEU A 209 -0.30 3.79 2.84
C LEU A 209 -1.12 5.06 2.61
N ILE A 210 -2.18 4.95 1.82
CA ILE A 210 -3.03 6.08 1.46
C ILE A 210 -4.42 5.84 2.04
N ILE A 211 -4.90 6.82 2.79
CA ILE A 211 -6.21 6.79 3.47
C ILE A 211 -7.05 7.96 2.91
N PRO A 212 -7.95 7.70 1.95
CA PRO A 212 -8.84 8.72 1.42
C PRO A 212 -9.91 9.14 2.43
N GLY A 213 -10.12 10.44 2.62
CA GLY A 213 -11.19 10.97 3.48
C GLY A 213 -12.60 10.60 3.00
N SER A 214 -12.78 10.46 1.68
CA SER A 214 -14.05 10.08 1.05
C SER A 214 -14.56 8.70 1.47
N TYR A 215 -13.68 7.83 1.99
CA TYR A 215 -14.09 6.53 2.52
C TYR A 215 -14.39 6.55 4.00
N LEU A 216 -14.11 7.64 4.72
CA LEU A 216 -14.31 7.72 6.16
C LEU A 216 -15.68 8.30 6.49
N PHE A 217 -16.10 9.33 5.74
CA PHE A 217 -17.37 10.03 5.94
C PHE A 217 -17.86 10.67 4.64
N SER A 218 -19.12 11.13 4.61
CA SER A 218 -19.71 11.77 3.42
C SER A 218 -19.03 13.09 3.06
N ASP A 219 -18.59 13.83 4.07
CA ASP A 219 -17.70 14.98 3.94
C ASP A 219 -16.26 14.48 4.19
N PRO A 220 -15.38 14.47 3.17
CA PRO A 220 -14.03 13.94 3.30
C PRO A 220 -13.16 14.64 4.34
N ASP A 221 -13.24 15.98 4.44
CA ASP A 221 -12.41 16.75 5.37
C ASP A 221 -12.83 16.47 6.81
N LEU A 222 -14.14 16.51 7.07
CA LEU A 222 -14.68 16.17 8.37
C LEU A 222 -14.40 14.70 8.75
N GLY A 223 -14.39 13.79 7.77
CA GLY A 223 -14.03 12.39 7.97
C GLY A 223 -12.57 12.23 8.43
N LEU A 224 -11.65 12.99 7.84
CA LEU A 224 -10.24 13.01 8.25
C LEU A 224 -10.07 13.65 9.62
N ASP A 225 -10.73 14.78 9.87
CA ASP A 225 -10.66 15.46 11.17
C ASP A 225 -11.13 14.55 12.30
N ARG A 226 -12.22 13.80 12.09
CA ARG A 226 -12.73 12.80 13.04
C ARG A 226 -11.79 11.59 13.17
N PHE A 227 -11.13 11.18 12.10
CA PHE A 227 -10.17 10.07 12.13
C PHE A 227 -8.92 10.43 12.95
N ILE A 228 -8.39 11.63 12.76
CA ILE A 228 -7.19 12.12 13.44
C ILE A 228 -7.52 12.54 14.89
N ASN A 229 -8.54 13.39 15.07
CA ASN A 229 -8.82 14.03 16.35
C ASN A 229 -9.89 13.33 17.18
N GLY A 230 -10.71 12.46 16.58
CA GLY A 230 -11.81 11.79 17.26
C GLY A 230 -12.93 12.75 17.66
N GLY A 231 -13.53 12.48 18.83
CA GLY A 231 -14.61 13.28 19.43
C GLY A 231 -14.19 14.65 19.98
N GLY A 232 -12.99 15.13 19.65
CA GLY A 232 -12.51 16.48 19.97
C GLY A 232 -11.53 16.58 21.13
N ASN A 233 -11.27 15.51 21.90
CA ASN A 233 -10.18 15.51 22.90
C ASN A 233 -8.91 14.82 22.35
N PRO A 234 -7.72 15.26 22.78
CA PRO A 234 -6.47 14.59 22.43
C PRO A 234 -6.50 13.09 22.83
N GLY A 235 -6.35 12.21 21.85
CA GLY A 235 -6.38 10.76 22.04
C GLY A 235 -7.73 10.08 21.82
N ASP A 236 -8.77 10.81 21.42
CA ASP A 236 -10.06 10.22 21.03
C ASP A 236 -10.04 9.63 19.59
N GLY A 237 -9.12 10.11 18.75
CA GLY A 237 -8.93 9.61 17.38
C GLY A 237 -8.22 8.26 17.33
N ILE A 238 -7.81 7.84 16.13
CA ILE A 238 -7.05 6.60 15.99
C ILE A 238 -5.76 6.66 16.81
N THR A 239 -5.42 5.55 17.45
CA THR A 239 -4.23 5.46 18.32
C THR A 239 -3.08 4.74 17.65
N ASP A 240 -3.37 3.87 16.69
CA ASP A 240 -2.37 3.08 15.98
C ASP A 240 -2.92 2.59 14.63
N ILE A 241 -2.01 2.30 13.70
CA ILE A 241 -2.30 1.67 12.41
C ILE A 241 -1.40 0.45 12.28
N GLN A 242 -2.02 -0.73 12.27
CA GLN A 242 -1.32 -2.00 12.25
C GLN A 242 -1.36 -2.63 10.86
N LEU A 243 -0.22 -3.17 10.43
CA LEU A 243 -0.10 -3.94 9.21
C LEU A 243 -0.06 -5.42 9.54
N LEU A 244 -0.97 -6.17 8.92
CA LEU A 244 -1.05 -7.62 9.06
C LEU A 244 -0.59 -8.25 7.75
N LEU A 245 0.42 -9.10 7.81
CA LEU A 245 1.02 -9.73 6.63
C LEU A 245 0.97 -11.24 6.77
N GLN A 246 0.32 -11.90 5.81
CA GLN A 246 0.53 -13.34 5.61
C GLN A 246 1.65 -13.49 4.60
N THR A 247 2.68 -14.24 4.94
CA THR A 247 3.89 -14.36 4.13
C THR A 247 4.28 -15.81 3.92
N TYR A 248 5.06 -16.06 2.88
CA TYR A 248 5.70 -17.34 2.63
C TYR A 248 7.16 -17.08 2.26
N ALA A 249 8.04 -18.01 2.64
CA ALA A 249 9.46 -17.81 2.48
C ALA A 249 10.18 -19.11 2.11
N TYR A 250 11.36 -18.97 1.51
CA TYR A 250 12.23 -20.09 1.14
C TYR A 250 13.63 -19.87 1.72
N ALA A 251 14.17 -20.92 2.35
CA ALA A 251 15.46 -20.89 3.03
C ALA A 251 16.63 -21.46 2.21
N SER A 252 16.40 -22.11 1.06
CA SER A 252 17.47 -22.74 0.27
C SER A 252 17.16 -22.76 -1.23
N GLY A 253 18.18 -22.45 -2.05
CA GLY A 253 18.17 -22.66 -3.49
C GLY A 253 18.82 -24.00 -3.82
N LYS A 254 18.26 -24.76 -4.77
CA LYS A 254 18.93 -25.97 -5.29
C LYS A 254 20.27 -25.54 -5.90
N SER A 255 21.38 -26.13 -5.45
CA SER A 255 22.63 -26.08 -6.20
C SER A 255 22.37 -26.68 -7.59
N LYS A 256 22.83 -26.02 -8.65
CA LYS A 256 22.98 -26.69 -9.94
C LYS A 256 24.05 -27.77 -9.73
N GLU A 257 23.66 -29.04 -9.70
CA GLU A 257 24.54 -30.14 -10.07
C GLU A 257 24.78 -30.12 -11.58
#